data_AF-A0A7X0AN20-F1
#
_entry.id   AF-A0A7X0AN20-F1
#
_cell.length_a   1.000
_cell.length_b   1.000
_cell.length_c   1.000
_cell.angle_alpha   90.00
_cell.angle_beta   90.00
_cell.angle_gamma   90.00
#
_symmetry.space_group_name_H-M   'P 1'
#
loop_
_entity.id
_entity.type
_entity.pdbx_description
1 polymer ?
#
loop_
_entity_poly.entity_id
_entity_poly.type
_entity_poly.pdbx_seq_one_letter_code
_entity_poly.pdbx_strand_id
1 'polypeptide(L)'
;MKARWLVLAGALVLVGCGKDHQGSETYDVSILRETQCVAASERFQLYDQAKKHTEHANGAEDERFDKTKLRSDLGLKLKEARISMISQDKSYNAEYLKNRCNTEMSQDQFNAAE
;
A
#
# COMPACT_ATOMS: atom_id res chain seq x y z
N MET A 1 50.64 -3.24 27.17
CA MET A 1 49.62 -2.19 27.38
C MET A 1 49.40 -1.42 26.09
N LYS A 2 48.26 -1.63 25.43
CA LYS A 2 47.42 -0.65 24.71
C LYS A 2 46.43 -1.43 23.85
N ALA A 3 45.20 -1.53 24.35
CA ALA A 3 44.04 -1.94 23.58
C ALA A 3 43.71 -0.87 22.54
N ARG A 4 43.09 -1.27 21.42
CA ARG A 4 41.82 -0.67 20.96
C ARG A 4 41.25 -1.44 19.78
N TRP A 5 40.06 -1.96 20.02
CA TRP A 5 39.12 -2.54 19.09
C TRP A 5 38.66 -1.48 18.08
N LEU A 6 38.53 -1.87 16.81
CA LEU A 6 37.66 -1.19 15.86
C LEU A 6 36.88 -2.27 15.11
N VAL A 7 35.69 -2.54 15.65
CA VAL A 7 34.58 -3.19 14.96
C VAL A 7 34.11 -2.22 13.88
N LEU A 8 34.49 -2.46 12.63
CA LEU A 8 33.89 -1.82 11.45
C LEU A 8 32.75 -2.74 11.00
N ALA A 9 31.53 -2.39 11.39
CA ALA A 9 30.62 -1.56 10.60
C ALA A 9 29.69 -2.45 9.77
N GLY A 10 28.54 -2.74 10.37
CA GLY A 10 27.42 -3.39 9.70
C GLY A 10 26.95 -2.57 8.51
N ALA A 11 26.97 -3.19 7.34
CA ALA A 11 26.24 -2.72 6.18
C ALA A 11 24.76 -3.10 6.38
N LEU A 12 24.03 -2.25 7.12
CA LEU A 12 22.58 -2.16 7.00
C LEU A 12 22.30 -1.63 5.59
N VAL A 13 22.10 -2.55 4.64
CA VAL A 13 21.56 -2.23 3.34
C VAL A 13 20.10 -1.84 3.55
N LEU A 14 19.89 -0.55 3.79
CA LEU A 14 18.60 0.11 3.63
C LEU A 14 18.27 0.02 2.14
N VAL A 15 17.61 -1.05 1.73
CA VAL A 15 16.89 -1.10 0.45
C VAL A 15 15.70 -0.16 0.62
N GLY A 16 15.96 1.14 0.46
CA GLY A 16 14.90 2.10 0.19
C GLY A 16 14.27 1.70 -1.14
N CYS A 17 13.08 1.13 -1.10
CA CYS A 17 12.29 0.86 -2.29
C CYS A 17 12.17 2.18 -3.07
N GLY A 18 12.81 2.21 -4.22
CA GLY A 18 12.85 3.35 -5.13
C GLY A 18 11.44 3.84 -5.41
N LYS A 19 11.27 5.15 -5.24
CA LYS A 19 10.11 5.90 -5.70
C LYS A 19 10.10 5.91 -7.22
N ASP A 20 9.57 4.85 -7.83
CA ASP A 20 9.21 4.86 -9.25
C ASP A 20 7.73 5.24 -9.38
N HIS A 21 7.44 6.53 -9.26
CA HIS A 21 6.18 7.11 -9.71
C HIS A 21 6.46 8.09 -10.85
N GLN A 22 6.47 7.59 -12.08
CA GLN A 22 6.37 8.44 -13.27
C GLN A 22 5.24 7.95 -14.17
N GLY A 23 4.04 8.38 -13.78
CA GLY A 23 2.85 8.54 -14.60
C GLY A 23 2.04 9.65 -13.95
N SER A 24 1.58 10.64 -14.71
CA SER A 24 0.90 11.85 -14.23
C SER A 24 -0.50 11.56 -13.67
N GLU A 25 -0.62 10.65 -12.71
CA GLU A 25 -1.86 10.41 -12.01
C GLU A 25 -2.15 11.55 -11.06
N THR A 26 -3.42 11.96 -11.01
CA THR A 26 -3.86 12.97 -10.05
C THR A 26 -3.82 12.38 -8.64
N TYR A 27 -3.73 13.25 -7.63
CA TYR A 27 -3.81 12.82 -6.23
C TYR A 27 -5.08 12.00 -5.97
N ASP A 28 -6.22 12.38 -6.56
CA ASP A 28 -7.48 11.65 -6.41
C ASP A 28 -7.41 10.22 -6.97
N VAL A 29 -6.75 10.01 -8.12
CA VAL A 29 -6.51 8.68 -8.68
C VAL A 29 -5.60 7.87 -7.78
N SER A 30 -4.53 8.48 -7.25
CA SER A 30 -3.63 7.82 -6.31
C SER A 30 -4.37 7.38 -5.05
N ILE A 31 -5.14 8.28 -4.42
CA ILE A 31 -5.91 7.98 -3.21
C ILE A 31 -6.90 6.85 -3.48
N LEU A 32 -7.62 6.88 -4.61
CA LEU A 32 -8.56 5.82 -4.99
C LEU A 32 -7.86 4.47 -5.17
N ARG A 33 -6.71 4.44 -5.85
CA ARG A 33 -5.94 3.20 -6.02
C ARG A 33 -5.48 2.67 -4.67
N GLU A 34 -4.92 3.52 -3.82
CA GLU A 34 -4.42 3.07 -2.51
C GLU A 34 -5.56 2.53 -1.65
N THR A 35 -6.74 3.18 -1.61
CA THR A 35 -7.89 2.64 -0.85
C THR A 35 -8.40 1.32 -1.41
N GLN A 36 -8.35 1.11 -2.73
CA GLN A 36 -8.65 -0.18 -3.36
C GLN A 36 -7.59 -1.25 -3.05
N CYS A 37 -6.29 -0.92 -3.09
CA CYS A 37 -5.22 -1.85 -2.66
C CYS A 37 -5.38 -2.20 -1.16
N VAL A 38 -5.80 -1.27 -0.28
CA VAL A 38 -6.14 -1.58 1.13
C VAL A 38 -7.24 -2.61 1.21
N ALA A 39 -8.38 -2.33 0.58
CA ALA A 39 -9.55 -3.22 0.64
C ALA A 39 -9.26 -4.60 0.05
N ALA A 40 -8.52 -4.67 -1.07
CA ALA A 40 -8.11 -5.94 -1.66
C ALA A 40 -7.15 -6.72 -0.75
N SER A 41 -6.18 -6.04 -0.12
CA SER A 41 -5.24 -6.66 0.83
C SER A 41 -5.96 -7.23 2.05
N GLU A 42 -6.95 -6.51 2.58
CA GLU A 42 -7.77 -6.96 3.71
C GLU A 42 -8.55 -8.25 3.39
N ARG A 43 -9.00 -8.45 2.13
CA ARG A 43 -9.68 -9.69 1.73
C ARG A 43 -8.82 -10.93 1.89
N PHE A 44 -7.51 -10.78 1.77
CA PHE A 44 -6.54 -11.88 1.90
C PHE A 44 -5.75 -11.83 3.20
N GLN A 45 -6.24 -11.06 4.19
CA GLN A 45 -5.60 -10.90 5.50
C GLN A 45 -4.14 -10.41 5.40
N LEU A 46 -3.80 -9.69 4.34
CA LEU A 46 -2.48 -9.11 4.11
C LEU A 46 -2.36 -7.77 4.84
N TYR A 47 -2.48 -7.79 6.17
CA TYR A 47 -2.63 -6.57 6.97
C TYR A 47 -1.40 -5.64 6.93
N ASP A 48 -0.19 -6.18 6.80
CA ASP A 48 1.02 -5.35 6.64
C ASP A 48 0.98 -4.58 5.31
N GLN A 49 0.50 -5.22 4.24
CA GLN A 49 0.31 -4.59 2.93
C GLN A 49 -0.81 -3.54 3.00
N ALA A 50 -1.93 -3.85 3.65
CA ALA A 50 -3.03 -2.92 3.88
C ALA A 50 -2.57 -1.67 4.66
N LYS A 51 -1.74 -1.85 5.70
CA LYS A 51 -1.15 -0.74 6.45
C LYS A 51 -0.28 0.16 5.56
N LYS A 52 0.60 -0.45 4.76
CA LYS A 52 1.45 0.29 3.81
C LYS A 52 0.63 1.14 2.83
N HIS A 53 -0.42 0.58 2.24
CA HIS A 53 -1.31 1.33 1.33
C HIS A 53 -2.09 2.44 2.06
N THR A 54 -2.46 2.23 3.32
CA THR A 54 -3.07 3.28 4.14
C THR A 54 -2.11 4.45 4.36
N GLU A 55 -0.82 4.18 4.61
CA GLU A 55 0.21 5.23 4.73
C GLU A 55 0.40 6.00 3.42
N HIS A 56 0.43 5.31 2.27
CA HIS A 56 0.48 5.96 0.97
C HIS A 56 -0.75 6.83 0.69
N ALA A 57 -1.95 6.37 1.04
CA ALA A 57 -3.18 7.14 0.85
C ALA A 57 -3.18 8.43 1.69
N ASN A 58 -2.72 8.34 2.94
CA ASN A 58 -2.53 9.52 3.80
C ASN A 58 -1.50 10.49 3.23
N GLY A 59 -0.36 9.99 2.74
CA GLY A 59 0.65 10.83 2.10
C GLY A 59 0.11 11.56 0.85
N ALA A 60 -0.65 10.87 0.01
CA ALA A 60 -1.30 11.48 -1.15
C ALA A 60 -2.36 12.53 -0.76
N GLU A 61 -3.11 12.31 0.34
CA GLU A 61 -4.04 13.30 0.89
C GLU A 61 -3.31 14.53 1.46
N ASP A 62 -2.18 14.34 2.14
CA ASP A 62 -1.36 15.45 2.64
C ASP A 62 -0.83 16.30 1.50
N GLU A 63 -0.27 15.67 0.45
CA GLU A 63 0.20 16.36 -0.75
C GLU A 63 -0.93 17.09 -1.48
N ARG A 64 -2.10 16.45 -1.62
CA ARG A 64 -3.31 17.06 -2.20
C ARG A 64 -3.74 18.29 -1.40
N PHE A 65 -3.78 18.18 -0.07
CA PHE A 65 -4.16 19.28 0.80
C PHE A 65 -3.19 20.45 0.69
N ASP A 66 -1.89 20.18 0.63
CA ASP A 66 -0.89 21.23 0.51
C ASP A 66 -1.07 22.06 -0.76
N LYS A 67 -1.48 21.42 -1.87
CA LYS A 67 -1.72 22.07 -3.16
C LYS A 67 -3.10 22.71 -3.29
N THR A 68 -4.15 22.06 -2.79
CA THR A 68 -5.55 22.44 -3.08
C THR A 68 -6.25 23.09 -1.89
N LYS A 69 -5.70 22.94 -0.67
CA LYS A 69 -6.33 23.29 0.61
C LYS A 69 -7.67 22.57 0.87
N LEU A 70 -7.89 21.44 0.19
CA LEU A 70 -9.04 20.57 0.38
C LEU A 70 -8.58 19.24 0.95
N ARG A 71 -9.26 18.75 1.99
CA ARG A 71 -9.14 17.37 2.49
C ARG A 71 -10.29 16.54 1.96
N SER A 72 -10.04 15.29 1.61
CA SER A 72 -11.12 14.33 1.46
C SER A 72 -11.33 13.53 2.75
N ASP A 73 -12.50 12.93 2.90
CA ASP A 73 -12.76 11.97 3.97
C ASP A 73 -12.19 10.61 3.57
N LEU A 74 -10.93 10.35 3.95
CA LEU A 74 -10.26 9.09 3.66
C LEU A 74 -10.99 7.89 4.31
N GLY A 75 -11.64 8.09 5.46
CA GLY A 75 -12.43 7.06 6.13
C GLY A 75 -13.64 6.64 5.28
N LEU A 76 -14.35 7.61 4.71
CA LEU A 76 -15.44 7.36 3.77
C LEU A 76 -14.93 6.64 2.51
N LYS A 77 -13.83 7.10 1.92
CA LYS A 77 -13.23 6.47 0.72
C LYS A 77 -12.80 5.02 0.97
N LEU A 78 -12.23 4.72 2.14
CA LEU A 78 -11.88 3.35 2.54
C LEU A 78 -13.13 2.49 2.71
N LYS A 79 -14.19 3.03 3.31
CA LYS A 79 -15.48 2.32 3.44
C LYS A 79 -16.06 2.00 2.07
N GLU A 80 -16.07 2.96 1.15
CA GLU A 80 -16.55 2.78 -0.23
C GLU A 80 -15.70 1.74 -0.98
N ALA A 81 -14.37 1.80 -0.86
CA ALA A 81 -13.46 0.83 -1.46
C ALA A 81 -13.73 -0.58 -0.91
N ARG A 82 -13.92 -0.75 0.39
CA ARG A 82 -14.28 -2.04 0.99
C ARG A 82 -15.58 -2.59 0.42
N ILE A 83 -16.62 -1.76 0.31
CA ILE A 83 -17.90 -2.15 -0.30
C ILE A 83 -17.73 -2.52 -1.78
N SER A 84 -16.93 -1.78 -2.52
CA SER A 84 -16.66 -2.04 -3.93
C SER A 84 -15.86 -3.32 -4.15
N MET A 85 -14.83 -3.56 -3.34
CA MET A 85 -13.92 -4.70 -3.52
C MET A 85 -14.50 -6.00 -2.94
N ILE A 86 -15.35 -5.91 -1.90
CA ILE A 86 -16.05 -7.08 -1.36
C ILE A 86 -17.09 -7.66 -2.34
N SER A 87 -17.67 -6.81 -3.20
CA SER A 87 -18.64 -7.24 -4.22
C SER A 87 -18.00 -7.92 -5.43
N GLN A 88 -16.68 -7.78 -5.61
CA GLN A 88 -15.93 -8.50 -6.64
C GLN A 88 -15.56 -9.92 -6.16
N ASP A 89 -15.24 -10.81 -7.10
CA ASP A 89 -14.74 -12.13 -6.76
C ASP A 89 -13.29 -12.09 -6.23
N LYS A 90 -12.85 -13.19 -5.61
CA LYS A 90 -11.48 -13.30 -5.07
C LYS A 90 -10.43 -13.23 -6.18
N SER A 91 -10.68 -13.83 -7.34
CA SER A 91 -9.77 -13.78 -8.50
C SER A 91 -9.50 -12.35 -8.94
N TYR A 92 -10.53 -11.50 -9.01
CA TYR A 92 -10.43 -10.10 -9.36
C TYR A 92 -9.57 -9.36 -8.33
N ASN A 93 -9.81 -9.57 -7.03
CA ASN A 93 -9.02 -8.93 -5.99
C ASN A 93 -7.53 -9.35 -6.04
N ALA A 94 -7.27 -10.64 -6.29
CA ALA A 94 -5.91 -11.17 -6.44
C ALA A 94 -5.21 -10.59 -7.68
N GLU A 95 -5.91 -10.57 -8.82
CA GLU A 95 -5.41 -9.98 -10.06
C GLU A 95 -5.17 -8.47 -9.91
N TYR A 96 -6.07 -7.77 -9.21
CA TYR A 96 -5.92 -6.35 -8.92
C TYR A 96 -4.65 -6.09 -8.10
N LEU A 97 -4.42 -6.86 -7.03
CA LEU A 97 -3.21 -6.75 -6.21
C LEU A 97 -1.93 -7.06 -7.00
N LYS A 98 -1.97 -8.07 -7.87
CA LYS A 98 -0.86 -8.40 -8.77
C LYS A 98 -0.55 -7.24 -9.72
N ASN A 99 -1.56 -6.72 -10.39
CA ASN A 99 -1.38 -5.70 -11.43
C ASN A 99 -1.06 -4.31 -10.86
N ARG A 100 -1.60 -3.95 -9.69
CA ARG A 100 -1.50 -2.60 -9.11
C ARG A 100 -0.47 -2.48 -8.00
N CYS A 101 -0.28 -3.54 -7.23
CA CYS A 101 0.54 -3.52 -6.04
C CYS A 101 1.71 -4.53 -6.15
N ASN A 102 1.92 -5.15 -7.33
CA ASN A 102 2.92 -6.21 -7.60
C ASN A 102 2.94 -7.31 -6.53
N THR A 103 1.75 -7.64 -6.02
CA THR A 103 1.56 -8.58 -4.93
C THR A 103 0.90 -9.83 -5.48
N GLU A 104 1.68 -10.90 -5.60
CA GLU A 104 1.16 -12.23 -5.92
C GLU A 104 0.83 -12.98 -4.65
N MET A 105 -0.31 -13.67 -4.66
CA MET A 105 -0.74 -14.49 -3.54
C MET A 105 -0.35 -15.94 -3.76
N SER A 106 0.09 -16.59 -2.69
CA SER A 106 0.16 -18.04 -2.66
C SER A 106 -1.24 -18.66 -2.71
N GLN A 107 -1.31 -19.94 -3.12
CA GLN A 107 -2.57 -20.69 -3.13
C GLN A 107 -3.21 -20.77 -1.74
N ASP A 108 -2.39 -20.88 -0.69
CA ASP A 108 -2.86 -20.94 0.70
C ASP A 108 -3.51 -19.61 1.10
N GLN A 109 -2.90 -18.46 0.76
CA GLN A 109 -3.50 -17.13 1.01
C GLN A 109 -4.79 -16.92 0.23
N PHE A 110 -4.87 -17.45 -1.00
CA PHE A 110 -6.08 -17.38 -1.81
C PHE A 110 -7.23 -18.20 -1.20
N ASN A 111 -6.92 -19.38 -0.67
CA ASN A 111 -7.90 -20.30 -0.11
C ASN A 111 -8.30 -19.95 1.33
N ALA A 112 -7.40 -19.33 2.10
CA ALA A 112 -7.63 -18.96 3.51
C ALA A 112 -8.48 -17.68 3.66
N ALA A 113 -8.58 -16.86 2.62
CA ALA A 113 -9.59 -15.82 2.57
C ALA A 113 -10.97 -16.47 2.55
N GLU A 114 -11.88 -16.07 3.44
CA GLU A 114 -13.30 -16.48 3.43
C GLU A 114 -14.16 -15.49 2.65
#